data_AF-A0A6A4GA89-F1
#
_entry.id   AF-A0A6A4GA89-F1
#
_cell.length_a   1.000
_cell.length_b   1.000
_cell.length_c   1.000
_cell.angle_alpha   90.00
_cell.angle_beta   90.00
_cell.angle_gamma   90.00
#
_symmetry.space_group_name_H-M   'P 1'
#
loop_
_entity.id
_entity.type
_entity.pdbx_description
1 polymer ?
#
loop_
_entity_poly.entity_id
_entity_poly.type
_entity_poly.pdbx_seq_one_letter_code
_entity_poly.pdbx_strand_id
1 'polypeptide(L)'
;YIQLLRRSLYPATLAQGKIKTVATFRYLEQHGLEIMPWRYTGLMHMCLQWRHPKLLKCTKEGDLVVPCLSCPHPGINLPDGWENDVEHHDNYSVKVTEDTNFRLKEQLVSSHSRDPGLVEGLGYFVGRSDYEKYVISRASEADAIAKATTKFSKGLRYTGVGSMLCARSEIFLANRVGNLQEGEHYANMDYVFGSALHHYRGLPLCIVGYDIVCQWFAHIHERSKDLWPNKIKLDNGMDLVPVIGKFHEPAHETNNHEQYSCNLIPRVGCTDFEACKRIWGLHNPLGNSTKTMGPGTRSDSLEAHFGYHNWQKYTNM
;
A
#
# COMPACT_ATOMS: atom_id res chain seq x y z
N TYR A 1 -3.49 -42.29 -4.43
CA TYR A 1 -3.99 -41.29 -5.40
C TYR A 1 -4.59 -42.05 -6.57
N ILE A 2 -5.93 -42.20 -6.63
CA ILE A 2 -6.58 -42.97 -7.70
C ILE A 2 -6.86 -42.02 -8.87
N GLN A 3 -6.19 -42.27 -9.99
CA GLN A 3 -6.32 -41.48 -11.22
C GLN A 3 -7.68 -41.78 -11.89
N LEU A 4 -8.44 -40.72 -12.20
CA LEU A 4 -9.82 -40.74 -12.72
C LEU A 4 -10.02 -41.57 -14.00
N LEU A 5 -8.94 -41.88 -14.72
CA LEU A 5 -8.94 -42.62 -15.99
C LEU A 5 -9.36 -44.09 -15.86
N ARG A 6 -9.14 -44.75 -14.70
CA ARG A 6 -9.52 -46.16 -14.51
C ARG A 6 -11.03 -46.41 -14.42
N ARG A 7 -11.85 -45.34 -14.30
CA ARG A 7 -13.31 -45.42 -14.28
C ARG A 7 -13.98 -44.92 -15.57
N SER A 8 -13.21 -44.74 -16.66
CA SER A 8 -13.73 -44.29 -17.95
C SER A 8 -14.45 -42.92 -17.91
N LEU A 9 -14.01 -42.02 -17.02
CA LEU A 9 -14.48 -40.65 -16.96
C LEU A 9 -13.56 -39.77 -17.83
N TYR A 10 -14.07 -39.30 -18.96
CA TYR A 10 -13.35 -38.44 -19.89
C TYR A 10 -13.77 -36.96 -19.73
N PRO A 11 -12.86 -35.98 -19.94
CA PRO A 11 -13.24 -34.57 -20.02
C PRO A 11 -14.18 -34.33 -21.20
N ALA A 12 -15.09 -33.35 -21.04
CA ALA A 12 -16.26 -33.12 -21.88
C ALA A 12 -15.93 -33.09 -23.39
N THR A 13 -16.62 -33.92 -24.17
CA THR A 13 -16.62 -33.85 -25.64
C THR A 13 -17.83 -33.06 -26.13
N LEU A 14 -17.58 -32.09 -27.00
CA LEU A 14 -18.62 -31.34 -27.72
C LEU A 14 -18.94 -32.09 -29.03
N ALA A 15 -20.21 -32.43 -29.23
CA ALA A 15 -20.72 -32.90 -30.52
C ALA A 15 -21.82 -31.93 -30.98
N GLN A 16 -21.65 -31.35 -32.17
CA GLN A 16 -22.63 -30.44 -32.82
C GLN A 16 -23.08 -29.26 -31.94
N GLY A 17 -22.13 -28.64 -31.23
CA GLY A 17 -22.38 -27.39 -30.48
C GLY A 17 -23.26 -27.53 -29.23
N LYS A 18 -23.61 -28.75 -28.79
CA LYS A 18 -24.34 -28.99 -27.54
C LYS A 18 -23.53 -29.88 -26.59
N ILE A 19 -23.46 -29.48 -25.33
CA ILE A 19 -22.82 -30.27 -24.25
C ILE A 19 -23.69 -31.50 -23.97
N LYS A 20 -23.13 -32.70 -24.15
CA LYS A 20 -23.82 -34.00 -23.92
C LYS A 20 -23.43 -34.69 -22.59
N THR A 21 -22.95 -33.96 -21.59
CA THR A 21 -22.63 -34.55 -20.27
C THR A 21 -23.79 -34.44 -19.29
N VAL A 22 -24.77 -35.34 -19.42
CA VAL A 22 -25.80 -35.58 -18.37
C VAL A 22 -25.30 -36.59 -17.31
N ALA A 23 -24.30 -37.41 -17.65
CA ALA A 23 -23.84 -38.50 -16.79
C ALA A 23 -23.13 -38.05 -15.51
N THR A 24 -22.38 -36.95 -15.54
CA THR A 24 -21.63 -36.48 -14.35
C THR A 24 -22.56 -35.91 -13.28
N PHE A 25 -23.62 -35.20 -13.68
CA PHE A 25 -24.59 -34.65 -12.74
C PHE A 25 -25.55 -35.71 -12.18
N ARG A 26 -26.04 -36.64 -13.01
CA ARG A 26 -26.89 -37.75 -12.54
C ARG A 26 -26.19 -38.70 -11.57
N TYR A 27 -24.87 -38.92 -11.75
CA TYR A 27 -24.10 -39.75 -10.81
C TYR A 27 -23.90 -39.03 -9.47
N LEU A 28 -23.73 -37.70 -9.47
CA LEU A 28 -23.67 -36.90 -8.24
C LEU A 28 -25.01 -36.92 -7.48
N GLU A 29 -26.14 -36.91 -8.20
CA GLU A 29 -27.48 -37.08 -7.61
C GLU A 29 -27.71 -38.49 -7.03
N GLN A 30 -27.22 -39.56 -7.70
CA GLN A 30 -27.38 -40.95 -7.24
C GLN A 30 -26.57 -41.31 -5.99
N HIS A 31 -25.48 -40.59 -5.71
CA HIS A 31 -24.63 -40.83 -4.53
C HIS A 31 -25.09 -40.09 -3.27
N GLY A 32 -26.30 -39.53 -3.27
CA GLY A 32 -26.86 -38.91 -2.08
C GLY A 32 -25.98 -37.79 -1.53
N LEU A 33 -25.27 -37.07 -2.42
CA LEU A 33 -24.77 -35.75 -2.07
C LEU A 33 -26.02 -34.90 -1.87
N GLU A 34 -26.55 -34.92 -0.65
CA GLU A 34 -27.46 -33.89 -0.14
C GLU A 34 -26.95 -32.55 -0.68
N ILE A 35 -27.87 -31.68 -1.11
CA ILE A 35 -27.52 -30.32 -1.53
C ILE A 35 -26.75 -29.71 -0.36
N MET A 36 -25.42 -29.81 -0.40
CA MET A 36 -24.56 -29.33 0.66
C MET A 36 -24.82 -27.83 0.66
N PRO A 37 -25.39 -27.27 1.73
CA PRO A 37 -25.69 -25.85 1.78
C PRO A 37 -24.43 -25.11 1.37
N TRP A 38 -24.52 -24.14 0.48
CA TRP A 38 -23.36 -23.40 -0.02
C TRP A 38 -22.59 -22.79 1.16
N ARG A 39 -21.54 -23.48 1.62
CA ARG A 39 -20.82 -23.11 2.84
C ARG A 39 -19.77 -22.04 2.60
N TYR A 40 -19.56 -21.60 1.36
CA TYR A 40 -18.58 -20.57 1.04
C TYR A 40 -18.87 -19.29 1.82
N THR A 41 -20.13 -18.84 1.86
CA THR A 41 -20.51 -17.65 2.66
C THR A 41 -20.23 -17.86 4.14
N GLY A 42 -20.56 -19.04 4.68
CA GLY A 42 -20.26 -19.38 6.08
C GLY A 42 -18.75 -19.44 6.37
N LEU A 43 -17.96 -20.01 5.47
CA LEU A 43 -16.50 -20.08 5.56
C LEU A 43 -15.89 -18.68 5.49
N MET A 44 -16.34 -17.83 4.57
CA MET A 44 -15.87 -16.45 4.48
C MET A 44 -16.24 -15.66 5.75
N HIS A 45 -17.45 -15.83 6.28
CA HIS A 45 -17.83 -15.24 7.57
C HIS A 45 -16.96 -15.74 8.71
N MET A 46 -16.68 -17.05 8.80
CA MET A 46 -15.78 -17.60 9.82
C MET A 46 -14.35 -17.04 9.69
N CYS A 47 -13.82 -16.95 8.46
CA CYS A 47 -12.51 -16.35 8.20
C CYS A 47 -12.46 -14.87 8.62
N LEU A 48 -13.51 -14.09 8.33
CA LEU A 48 -13.62 -12.69 8.75
C LEU A 48 -13.75 -12.59 10.28
N GLN A 49 -14.61 -13.42 10.88
CA GLN A 49 -14.80 -13.53 12.34
C GLN A 49 -13.59 -14.09 13.07
N TRP A 50 -12.63 -14.73 12.42
CA TRP A 50 -11.36 -15.12 13.04
C TRP A 50 -10.31 -14.01 12.96
N ARG A 51 -10.37 -13.19 11.90
CA ARG A 51 -9.55 -11.98 11.77
C ARG A 51 -9.96 -10.88 12.76
N HIS A 52 -11.27 -10.74 13.01
CA HIS A 52 -11.84 -9.72 13.89
C HIS A 52 -11.49 -9.81 15.40
N PRO A 53 -11.34 -10.99 16.04
CA PRO A 53 -10.95 -11.15 17.44
C PRO A 53 -9.63 -10.49 17.83
N LYS A 54 -8.70 -10.32 16.88
CA LYS A 54 -7.46 -9.58 17.12
C LYS A 54 -7.65 -8.06 17.14
N LEU A 55 -8.75 -7.56 16.57
CA LEU A 55 -9.06 -6.13 16.40
C LEU A 55 -9.81 -5.52 17.59
N LEU A 56 -10.37 -6.33 18.49
CA LEU A 56 -11.33 -5.90 19.52
C LEU A 56 -10.69 -5.38 20.83
N LYS A 57 -9.38 -5.08 20.85
CA LYS A 57 -8.72 -4.54 22.05
C LYS A 57 -7.99 -3.25 21.70
N CYS A 58 -8.58 -2.10 22.05
CA CYS A 58 -7.94 -0.76 22.13
C CYS A 58 -6.88 -0.47 21.05
N THR A 59 -7.16 -0.84 19.81
CA THR A 59 -6.21 -0.74 18.70
C THR A 59 -6.19 0.68 18.17
N LYS A 60 -5.03 1.31 18.14
CA LYS A 60 -4.83 2.65 17.57
C LYS A 60 -4.58 2.55 16.08
N GLU A 61 -4.60 3.70 15.41
CA GLU A 61 -4.22 3.79 14.01
C GLU A 61 -2.81 3.28 13.80
N GLY A 62 -2.65 2.37 12.84
CA GLY A 62 -1.37 1.78 12.50
C GLY A 62 -0.89 0.64 13.42
N ASP A 63 -1.62 0.29 14.49
CA ASP A 63 -1.19 -0.75 15.43
C ASP A 63 -1.21 -2.18 14.82
N LEU A 64 -1.87 -2.38 13.67
CA LEU A 64 -2.02 -3.69 13.03
C LEU A 64 -1.00 -3.96 11.94
N VAL A 65 0.18 -3.35 12.03
CA VAL A 65 1.29 -3.63 11.13
C VAL A 65 2.40 -4.39 11.83
N VAL A 66 3.14 -5.19 11.07
CA VAL A 66 4.45 -5.68 11.51
C VAL A 66 5.43 -4.51 11.42
N PRO A 67 5.98 -4.01 12.56
CA PRO A 67 6.80 -2.81 12.57
C PRO A 67 8.16 -3.04 11.89
N CYS A 68 8.70 -1.98 11.29
CA CYS A 68 10.02 -2.00 10.70
C CYS A 68 11.11 -1.90 11.78
N LEU A 69 11.90 -2.96 12.00
CA LEU A 69 12.99 -2.97 12.97
C LEU A 69 14.14 -2.01 12.63
N SER A 70 14.35 -1.75 11.33
CA SER A 70 15.39 -0.84 10.87
C SER A 70 15.02 0.63 11.01
N CYS A 71 13.74 0.96 11.22
CA CYS A 71 13.35 2.34 11.45
C CYS A 71 13.63 2.72 12.92
N PRO A 72 13.98 4.00 13.18
CA PRO A 72 14.07 4.54 14.53
C PRO A 72 12.69 4.57 15.21
N HIS A 73 12.61 4.05 16.43
CA HIS A 73 11.43 4.03 17.28
C HIS A 73 11.82 4.49 18.69
N PRO A 74 11.55 5.75 19.05
CA PRO A 74 11.83 6.28 20.39
C PRO A 74 11.23 5.39 21.49
N GLY A 75 12.03 5.09 22.51
CA GLY A 75 11.63 4.20 23.61
C GLY A 75 11.58 2.70 23.29
N ILE A 76 11.90 2.29 22.06
CA ILE A 76 11.98 0.88 21.66
C ILE A 76 13.40 0.49 21.25
N ASN A 77 13.97 1.17 20.26
CA ASN A 77 15.27 0.79 19.68
C ASN A 77 16.25 1.97 19.54
N LEU A 78 15.97 3.10 20.19
CA LEU A 78 16.89 4.22 20.31
C LEU A 78 17.52 4.24 21.71
N PRO A 79 18.82 4.56 21.85
CA PRO A 79 19.49 4.66 23.15
C PRO A 79 19.01 5.89 23.92
N ASP A 80 19.11 5.87 25.25
CA ASP A 80 18.78 7.05 26.06
C ASP A 80 19.64 8.26 25.68
N GLY A 81 19.01 9.44 25.58
CA GLY A 81 19.68 10.70 25.23
C GLY A 81 20.01 10.87 23.75
N TRP A 82 19.48 10.00 22.87
CA TRP A 82 19.61 10.11 21.41
C TRP A 82 19.19 11.50 20.88
N GLU A 83 18.26 12.17 21.55
CA GLU A 83 17.77 13.50 21.20
C GLU A 83 18.86 14.58 21.25
N ASN A 84 19.92 14.36 22.03
CA ASN A 84 21.02 15.31 22.22
C ASN A 84 22.27 14.93 21.40
N ASP A 85 22.25 13.80 20.70
CA ASP A 85 23.38 13.29 19.93
C ASP A 85 23.38 13.88 18.50
N VAL A 86 23.66 15.19 18.44
CA VAL A 86 23.65 15.99 17.21
C VAL A 86 24.67 15.51 16.19
N GLU A 87 25.78 14.95 16.65
CA GLU A 87 26.86 14.44 15.79
C GLU A 87 26.39 13.24 14.94
N HIS A 88 25.53 12.39 15.50
CA HIS A 88 25.07 11.15 14.87
C HIS A 88 23.57 11.14 14.54
N HIS A 89 22.97 12.30 14.26
CA HIS A 89 21.55 12.41 13.87
C HIS A 89 21.14 11.46 12.72
N ASP A 90 22.07 11.10 11.84
CA ASP A 90 21.83 10.15 10.76
C ASP A 90 21.54 8.72 11.23
N ASN A 91 22.08 8.31 12.37
CA ASN A 91 21.76 7.03 13.00
C ASN A 91 20.28 6.95 13.44
N TYR A 92 19.71 8.10 13.78
CA TYR A 92 18.31 8.24 14.22
C TYR A 92 17.38 8.68 13.09
N SER A 93 17.88 8.71 11.85
CA SER A 93 17.10 9.13 10.69
C SER A 93 16.10 8.06 10.26
N VAL A 94 14.93 8.50 9.84
CA VAL A 94 14.02 7.66 9.06
C VAL A 94 14.33 7.86 7.57
N LYS A 95 14.46 6.75 6.84
CA LYS A 95 14.67 6.76 5.38
C LYS A 95 13.48 6.13 4.71
N VAL A 96 12.76 6.92 3.93
CA VAL A 96 11.52 6.50 3.30
C VAL A 96 11.61 6.67 1.79
N THR A 97 10.88 5.84 1.06
CA THR A 97 10.70 5.98 -0.38
C THR A 97 9.21 5.95 -0.69
N GLU A 98 8.80 6.73 -1.69
CA GLU A 98 7.42 6.88 -2.14
C GLU A 98 7.29 6.56 -3.63
N ASP A 99 6.19 5.92 -3.99
CA ASP A 99 5.85 5.63 -5.38
C ASP A 99 4.37 5.24 -5.49
N THR A 100 3.86 5.23 -6.72
CA THR A 100 2.52 4.79 -7.05
C THR A 100 2.49 3.51 -7.89
N ASN A 101 1.50 2.66 -7.61
CA ASN A 101 1.24 1.44 -8.34
C ASN A 101 -0.11 1.51 -9.07
N PHE A 102 -0.06 1.77 -10.37
CA PHE A 102 -1.24 1.83 -11.24
C PHE A 102 -1.79 0.45 -11.66
N ARG A 103 -1.18 -0.66 -11.23
CA ARG A 103 -1.71 -2.01 -11.49
C ARG A 103 -2.72 -2.45 -10.44
N LEU A 104 -2.62 -1.94 -9.21
CA LEU A 104 -3.53 -2.23 -8.09
C LEU A 104 -4.84 -1.44 -8.20
N LYS A 105 -5.53 -1.59 -9.33
CA LYS A 105 -6.81 -0.91 -9.63
C LYS A 105 -7.96 -1.50 -8.82
N GLU A 106 -9.04 -0.74 -8.71
CA GLU A 106 -10.33 -1.21 -8.18
C GLU A 106 -11.45 -0.87 -9.15
N GLN A 107 -12.29 -1.84 -9.51
CA GLN A 107 -13.51 -1.61 -10.27
C GLN A 107 -14.67 -1.21 -9.35
N LEU A 108 -15.57 -0.39 -9.87
CA LEU A 108 -16.77 0.04 -9.16
C LEU A 108 -17.86 -1.06 -9.16
N VAL A 109 -17.64 -2.15 -8.40
CA VAL A 109 -18.52 -3.34 -8.36
C VAL A 109 -19.39 -3.46 -7.09
N SER A 110 -19.04 -2.73 -6.03
CA SER A 110 -19.76 -2.72 -4.74
C SER A 110 -19.59 -1.35 -4.05
N SER A 111 -20.06 -1.20 -2.81
CA SER A 111 -19.92 0.01 -1.99
C SER A 111 -19.34 -0.31 -0.61
N HIS A 112 -18.74 0.68 0.06
CA HIS A 112 -18.24 0.54 1.43
C HIS A 112 -19.34 0.20 2.45
N SER A 113 -20.59 0.56 2.16
CA SER A 113 -21.73 0.19 3.01
C SER A 113 -22.09 -1.30 2.90
N ARG A 114 -21.85 -1.92 1.74
CA ARG A 114 -22.14 -3.34 1.48
C ARG A 114 -20.96 -4.25 1.77
N ASP A 115 -19.75 -3.73 1.65
CA ASP A 115 -18.49 -4.42 1.88
C ASP A 115 -17.53 -3.45 2.60
N PRO A 116 -17.72 -3.24 3.92
CA PRO A 116 -16.84 -2.41 4.73
C PRO A 116 -15.50 -3.11 4.96
N GLY A 117 -14.42 -2.34 5.08
CA GLY A 117 -13.11 -2.88 5.45
C GLY A 117 -13.04 -3.21 6.94
N LEU A 118 -12.25 -4.21 7.31
CA LEU A 118 -12.09 -4.62 8.72
C LEU A 118 -11.12 -3.72 9.48
N VAL A 119 -10.11 -3.17 8.81
CA VAL A 119 -8.95 -2.51 9.41
C VAL A 119 -8.81 -1.04 8.97
N GLU A 120 -9.91 -0.38 8.62
CA GLU A 120 -9.94 0.99 8.06
C GLU A 120 -9.13 1.99 8.90
N GLY A 121 -7.87 2.25 8.51
CA GLY A 121 -6.93 3.11 9.23
C GLY A 121 -6.14 2.47 10.37
N LEU A 122 -6.37 1.19 10.69
CA LEU A 122 -5.67 0.48 11.76
C LEU A 122 -4.40 -0.25 11.29
N GLY A 123 -4.22 -0.44 9.98
CA GLY A 123 -3.09 -1.15 9.38
C GLY A 123 -2.22 -0.28 8.49
N TYR A 124 -1.95 -0.79 7.28
CA TYR A 124 -1.11 -0.16 6.26
C TYR A 124 -1.82 1.00 5.56
N PHE A 125 -3.12 0.89 5.31
CA PHE A 125 -3.89 1.96 4.69
C PHE A 125 -4.12 3.11 5.66
N VAL A 126 -4.13 4.32 5.11
CA VAL A 126 -4.64 5.50 5.81
C VAL A 126 -6.14 5.39 6.06
N GLY A 127 -6.64 6.07 7.09
CA GLY A 127 -8.08 6.17 7.35
C GLY A 127 -8.81 6.77 6.14
N ARG A 128 -9.65 5.96 5.49
CA ARG A 128 -10.27 6.27 4.20
C ARG A 128 -11.09 7.57 4.22
N SER A 129 -11.94 7.74 5.23
CA SER A 129 -12.91 8.85 5.25
C SER A 129 -12.24 10.23 5.26
N ASP A 130 -11.23 10.41 6.11
CA ASP A 130 -10.48 11.67 6.17
C ASP A 130 -9.57 11.86 4.96
N TYR A 131 -8.97 10.76 4.48
CA TYR A 131 -8.13 10.77 3.28
C TYR A 131 -8.89 11.17 2.02
N GLU A 132 -10.02 10.50 1.73
CA GLU A 132 -10.83 10.80 0.55
C GLU A 132 -11.40 12.21 0.62
N LYS A 133 -11.86 12.64 1.81
CA LYS A 133 -12.34 14.02 2.00
C LYS A 133 -11.24 15.03 1.69
N TYR A 134 -10.02 14.79 2.13
CA TYR A 134 -8.87 15.64 1.82
C TYR A 134 -8.62 15.66 0.31
N VAL A 135 -8.43 14.51 -0.32
CA VAL A 135 -8.11 14.45 -1.76
C VAL A 135 -9.20 15.08 -2.62
N ILE A 136 -10.47 14.82 -2.33
CA ILE A 136 -11.60 15.45 -3.04
C ILE A 136 -11.58 16.97 -2.86
N SER A 137 -11.26 17.47 -1.67
CA SER A 137 -11.18 18.91 -1.43
C SER A 137 -10.08 19.61 -2.24
N ARG A 138 -9.10 18.84 -2.75
CA ARG A 138 -8.00 19.32 -3.58
C ARG A 138 -8.22 19.03 -5.08
N ALA A 139 -9.30 18.36 -5.46
CA ALA A 139 -9.52 17.90 -6.84
C ALA A 139 -9.72 19.03 -7.88
N SER A 140 -10.02 20.26 -7.43
CA SER A 140 -10.12 21.44 -8.31
C SER A 140 -8.79 22.18 -8.50
N GLU A 141 -7.77 21.89 -7.69
CA GLU A 141 -6.41 22.37 -7.91
C GLU A 141 -5.84 21.54 -9.06
N ALA A 142 -5.44 22.17 -10.15
CA ALA A 142 -4.94 21.52 -11.36
C ALA A 142 -3.53 20.90 -11.16
N ASP A 143 -3.32 20.20 -10.04
CA ASP A 143 -2.05 19.66 -9.60
C ASP A 143 -1.92 18.18 -10.02
N ALA A 144 -2.15 17.93 -11.32
CA ALA A 144 -2.03 16.62 -11.91
C ALA A 144 -0.64 16.44 -12.51
N ILE A 145 0.08 15.40 -12.07
CA ILE A 145 1.17 14.78 -12.85
C ILE A 145 0.49 14.01 -14.00
N ALA A 146 -0.17 14.74 -14.91
CA ALA A 146 -0.94 14.18 -16.00
C ALA A 146 -0.02 13.82 -17.17
N LYS A 147 0.80 12.79 -17.00
CA LYS A 147 1.44 12.11 -18.13
C LYS A 147 1.34 10.59 -17.95
N ALA A 148 0.14 10.03 -18.18
CA ALA A 148 -0.07 8.78 -18.94
C ALA A 148 -1.46 8.11 -18.77
N THR A 149 -2.28 8.41 -17.75
CA THR A 149 -3.20 7.36 -17.25
C THR A 149 -4.71 7.68 -17.20
N THR A 150 -5.21 8.77 -17.79
CA THR A 150 -6.66 9.07 -17.77
C THR A 150 -7.47 8.31 -18.84
N LYS A 151 -6.83 7.71 -19.86
CA LYS A 151 -7.55 7.00 -20.93
C LYS A 151 -8.30 5.72 -20.48
N PHE A 152 -8.12 5.26 -19.24
CA PHE A 152 -8.70 3.99 -18.75
C PHE A 152 -9.29 4.07 -17.32
N SER A 153 -9.75 5.25 -16.87
CA SER A 153 -10.37 5.42 -15.53
C SER A 153 -11.85 5.00 -15.47
N LYS A 154 -12.55 4.96 -16.61
CA LYS A 154 -13.99 4.65 -16.64
C LYS A 154 -14.31 3.28 -16.04
N GLY A 155 -15.21 3.25 -15.05
CA GLY A 155 -15.62 2.03 -14.35
C GLY A 155 -14.69 1.61 -13.21
N LEU A 156 -13.68 2.41 -12.89
CA LEU A 156 -12.82 2.22 -11.72
C LEU A 156 -13.28 3.11 -10.56
N ARG A 157 -13.19 2.57 -9.34
CA ARG A 157 -13.23 3.37 -8.11
C ARG A 157 -11.86 4.01 -7.86
N TYR A 158 -10.79 3.22 -8.07
CA TYR A 158 -9.42 3.67 -7.92
C TYR A 158 -8.56 3.21 -9.10
N THR A 159 -7.69 4.08 -9.57
CA THR A 159 -6.76 3.81 -10.67
C THR A 159 -5.46 3.15 -10.22
N GLY A 160 -5.24 3.03 -8.92
CA GLY A 160 -4.03 2.47 -8.33
C GLY A 160 -3.93 2.72 -6.83
N VAL A 161 -2.73 2.56 -6.30
CA VAL A 161 -2.39 2.75 -4.89
C VAL A 161 -1.06 3.49 -4.81
N GLY A 162 -0.99 4.57 -4.02
CA GLY A 162 0.27 5.20 -3.61
C GLY A 162 0.73 4.60 -2.28
N SER A 163 2.04 4.45 -2.10
CA SER A 163 2.57 4.05 -0.80
C SER A 163 3.93 4.64 -0.51
N MET A 164 4.23 4.68 0.79
CA MET A 164 5.57 4.86 1.31
C MET A 164 6.08 3.61 2.02
N LEU A 165 7.35 3.28 1.79
CA LEU A 165 8.05 2.16 2.41
C LEU A 165 9.34 2.63 3.10
N CYS A 166 9.87 1.79 4.00
CA CYS A 166 11.22 1.97 4.50
C CYS A 166 12.22 1.75 3.36
N ALA A 167 13.04 2.74 3.05
CA ALA A 167 14.06 2.62 2.01
C ALA A 167 15.22 1.67 2.41
N ARG A 168 15.39 1.36 3.70
CA ARG A 168 16.43 0.46 4.21
C ARG A 168 16.06 -1.02 4.11
N SER A 169 14.88 -1.37 4.63
CA SER A 169 14.46 -2.77 4.81
C SER A 169 13.36 -3.18 3.85
N GLU A 170 12.84 -2.24 3.04
CA GLU A 170 11.78 -2.47 2.07
C GLU A 170 10.47 -2.96 2.72
N ILE A 171 10.22 -2.48 3.95
CA ILE A 171 9.06 -2.80 4.77
C ILE A 171 7.97 -1.74 4.54
N PHE A 172 6.72 -2.18 4.38
CA PHE A 172 5.55 -1.28 4.42
C PHE A 172 5.39 -0.71 5.81
N LEU A 173 5.10 0.57 5.91
CA LEU A 173 4.98 1.24 7.20
C LEU A 173 3.52 1.55 7.52
N ALA A 174 3.23 1.77 8.80
CA ALA A 174 1.88 2.07 9.30
C ALA A 174 1.27 3.30 8.64
N ASN A 175 0.00 3.19 8.22
CA ASN A 175 -0.80 4.26 7.60
C ASN A 175 -0.08 5.01 6.49
N ARG A 176 0.50 4.28 5.53
CA ARG A 176 1.20 4.86 4.38
C ARG A 176 0.75 4.34 3.04
N VAL A 177 -0.42 3.72 2.99
CA VAL A 177 -1.01 3.26 1.74
C VAL A 177 -2.28 4.07 1.48
N GLY A 178 -2.36 4.71 0.32
CA GLY A 178 -3.49 5.52 -0.10
C GLY A 178 -4.02 5.06 -1.45
N ASN A 179 -5.34 4.93 -1.60
CA ASN A 179 -5.93 4.67 -2.91
C ASN A 179 -5.87 5.92 -3.81
N LEU A 180 -5.59 5.71 -5.09
CA LEU A 180 -5.56 6.78 -6.09
C LEU A 180 -6.92 6.91 -6.76
N GLN A 181 -7.63 8.01 -6.54
CA GLN A 181 -8.96 8.26 -7.11
C GLN A 181 -8.88 8.35 -8.64
N GLU A 182 -8.04 9.26 -9.16
CA GLU A 182 -7.82 9.42 -10.59
C GLU A 182 -6.36 9.74 -10.93
N GLY A 183 -5.53 8.71 -10.96
CA GLY A 183 -4.09 8.87 -11.15
C GLY A 183 -3.40 9.39 -9.89
N GLU A 184 -2.16 9.80 -10.08
CA GLU A 184 -1.33 10.34 -9.01
C GLU A 184 -1.45 11.86 -8.95
N HIS A 185 -1.86 12.36 -7.78
CA HIS A 185 -1.87 13.78 -7.46
C HIS A 185 -1.01 14.05 -6.24
N TYR A 186 -0.52 15.29 -6.12
CA TYR A 186 0.17 15.73 -4.90
C TYR A 186 -0.69 15.53 -3.66
N ALA A 187 -2.01 15.75 -3.72
CA ALA A 187 -2.90 15.47 -2.60
C ALA A 187 -2.86 14.00 -2.13
N ASN A 188 -2.71 13.03 -3.04
CA ASN A 188 -2.60 11.63 -2.63
C ASN A 188 -1.31 11.38 -1.86
N MET A 189 -0.19 11.85 -2.38
CA MET A 189 1.14 11.60 -1.83
C MET A 189 1.41 12.46 -0.59
N ASP A 190 0.97 13.72 -0.57
CA ASP A 190 1.01 14.62 0.59
C ASP A 190 0.34 13.99 1.82
N TYR A 191 -0.86 13.43 1.66
CA TYR A 191 -1.57 12.83 2.80
C TYR A 191 -0.86 11.56 3.27
N VAL A 192 -0.40 10.73 2.34
CA VAL A 192 0.37 9.51 2.66
C VAL A 192 1.66 9.88 3.40
N PHE A 193 2.39 10.91 2.95
CA PHE A 193 3.62 11.41 3.55
C PHE A 193 3.38 12.09 4.90
N GLY A 194 2.37 12.93 5.05
CA GLY A 194 2.02 13.53 6.33
C GLY A 194 1.58 12.49 7.37
N SER A 195 0.72 11.54 6.96
CA SER A 195 0.28 10.42 7.80
C SER A 195 1.45 9.55 8.24
N ALA A 196 2.40 9.34 7.33
CA ALA A 196 3.64 8.63 7.60
C ALA A 196 4.50 9.34 8.66
N LEU A 197 4.78 10.62 8.48
CA LEU A 197 5.63 11.39 9.40
C LEU A 197 4.98 11.60 10.77
N HIS A 198 3.66 11.55 10.86
CA HIS A 198 2.96 11.57 12.15
C HIS A 198 3.47 10.51 13.13
N HIS A 199 3.77 9.30 12.64
CA HIS A 199 4.31 8.19 13.43
C HIS A 199 5.77 8.37 13.86
N TYR A 200 6.47 9.33 13.27
CA TYR A 200 7.90 9.57 13.47
C TYR A 200 8.22 10.97 14.01
N ARG A 201 7.20 11.67 14.54
CA ARG A 201 7.39 13.00 15.14
C ARG A 201 8.43 12.98 16.25
N GLY A 202 9.18 14.07 16.34
CA GLY A 202 10.31 14.22 17.27
C GLY A 202 11.62 13.61 16.78
N LEU A 203 11.64 12.82 15.70
CA LEU A 203 12.92 12.42 15.09
C LEU A 203 13.57 13.62 14.37
N PRO A 204 14.91 13.69 14.34
CA PRO A 204 15.61 14.88 13.89
C PRO A 204 15.69 14.95 12.36
N LEU A 205 15.56 13.82 11.66
CA LEU A 205 15.84 13.72 10.23
C LEU A 205 14.96 12.67 9.54
N CYS A 206 14.33 13.08 8.44
CA CYS A 206 13.72 12.20 7.46
C CYS A 206 14.37 12.41 6.08
N ILE A 207 14.90 11.34 5.49
CA ILE A 207 15.33 11.33 4.09
C ILE A 207 14.22 10.70 3.26
N VAL A 208 13.66 11.48 2.33
CA VAL A 208 12.50 11.11 1.51
C VAL A 208 12.90 10.92 0.06
N GLY A 209 12.80 9.68 -0.42
CA GLY A 209 13.03 9.32 -1.81
C GLY A 209 11.74 9.31 -2.62
N TYR A 210 11.72 10.02 -3.73
CA TYR A 210 10.58 10.01 -4.64
C TYR A 210 11.02 10.38 -6.05
N ASP A 211 10.42 9.75 -7.06
CA ASP A 211 10.79 9.91 -8.46
C ASP A 211 10.75 11.37 -8.89
N ILE A 212 9.68 12.08 -8.51
CA ILE A 212 9.50 13.49 -8.84
C ILE A 212 9.75 14.40 -7.63
N VAL A 213 10.60 13.98 -6.69
CA VAL A 213 10.83 14.75 -5.44
C VAL A 213 11.24 16.19 -5.75
N CYS A 214 12.02 16.44 -6.80
CA CYS A 214 12.46 17.78 -7.18
C CYS A 214 11.31 18.73 -7.57
N GLN A 215 10.15 18.18 -7.97
CA GLN A 215 8.94 18.94 -8.29
C GLN A 215 8.01 18.97 -7.09
N TRP A 216 7.70 17.80 -6.53
CA TRP A 216 6.76 17.66 -5.42
C TRP A 216 7.24 18.38 -4.16
N PHE A 217 8.53 18.33 -3.85
CA PHE A 217 9.07 18.84 -2.59
C PHE A 217 9.20 20.38 -2.54
N ALA A 218 9.24 21.05 -3.69
CA ALA A 218 9.50 22.49 -3.80
C ALA A 218 8.59 23.36 -2.89
N HIS A 219 7.31 22.97 -2.76
CA HIS A 219 6.32 23.70 -1.97
C HIS A 219 5.79 22.87 -0.79
N ILE A 220 6.54 21.86 -0.33
CA ILE A 220 6.04 20.90 0.67
C ILE A 220 5.66 21.57 2.00
N HIS A 221 6.45 22.55 2.47
CA HIS A 221 6.20 23.27 3.71
C HIS A 221 4.97 24.18 3.61
N GLU A 222 4.79 24.85 2.46
CA GLU A 222 3.62 25.69 2.18
C GLU A 222 2.36 24.82 2.13
N ARG A 223 2.38 23.72 1.37
CA ARG A 223 1.25 22.77 1.30
C ARG A 223 0.92 22.17 2.66
N SER A 224 1.94 21.77 3.43
CA SER A 224 1.75 21.30 4.81
C SER A 224 1.07 22.33 5.69
N LYS A 225 1.54 23.59 5.65
CA LYS A 225 1.01 24.65 6.50
C LYS A 225 -0.44 25.02 6.14
N ASP A 226 -0.71 25.18 4.84
CA ASP A 226 -1.93 25.83 4.37
C ASP A 226 -3.03 24.84 3.97
N LEU A 227 -2.65 23.64 3.50
CA LEU A 227 -3.59 22.67 2.91
C LEU A 227 -3.79 21.43 3.77
N TRP A 228 -2.75 20.93 4.44
CA TRP A 228 -2.84 19.62 5.12
C TRP A 228 -3.68 19.70 6.41
N PRO A 229 -4.42 18.63 6.75
CA PRO A 229 -5.08 18.51 8.05
C PRO A 229 -4.08 18.64 9.21
N ASN A 230 -4.46 19.35 10.27
CA ASN A 230 -3.59 19.62 11.44
C ASN A 230 -2.92 18.35 12.01
N LYS A 231 -3.63 17.21 11.99
CA LYS A 231 -3.11 15.93 12.49
C LYS A 231 -1.83 15.48 11.76
N ILE A 232 -1.72 15.76 10.46
CA ILE A 232 -0.66 15.24 9.59
C ILE A 232 0.32 16.30 9.10
N LYS A 233 0.20 17.55 9.59
CA LYS A 233 1.17 18.61 9.28
C LYS A 233 2.59 18.20 9.68
N LEU A 234 3.54 18.67 8.89
CA LEU A 234 4.97 18.51 9.14
C LEU A 234 5.34 19.03 10.53
N ASP A 235 6.26 18.30 11.15
CA ASP A 235 6.91 18.69 12.39
C ASP A 235 8.00 19.72 12.08
N ASN A 236 7.96 20.88 12.73
CA ASN A 236 8.97 21.92 12.52
C ASN A 236 10.35 21.55 13.10
N GLY A 237 10.43 20.49 13.92
CA GLY A 237 11.68 20.00 14.50
C GLY A 237 12.41 18.94 13.67
N MET A 238 11.82 18.47 12.57
CA MET A 238 12.40 17.41 11.73
C MET A 238 12.98 17.98 10.44
N ASP A 239 14.26 17.76 10.20
CA ASP A 239 14.89 18.06 8.91
C ASP A 239 14.40 17.09 7.84
N LEU A 240 14.03 17.62 6.67
CA LEU A 240 13.60 16.83 5.53
C LEU A 240 14.62 16.93 4.40
N VAL A 241 15.14 15.78 3.95
CA VAL A 241 16.13 15.71 2.88
C VAL A 241 15.54 14.96 1.67
N PRO A 242 15.22 15.66 0.57
CA PRO A 242 14.68 15.04 -0.63
C PRO A 242 15.77 14.36 -1.46
N VAL A 243 15.51 13.14 -1.95
CA VAL A 243 16.42 12.39 -2.83
C VAL A 243 15.67 11.80 -4.03
N ILE A 244 16.32 11.77 -5.20
CA ILE A 244 15.83 11.01 -6.36
C ILE A 244 16.46 9.63 -6.32
N GLY A 245 15.66 8.58 -6.46
CA GLY A 245 16.14 7.20 -6.49
C GLY A 245 17.17 6.97 -7.58
N LYS A 246 18.19 6.14 -7.29
CA LYS A 246 19.37 5.97 -8.18
C LYS A 246 19.02 5.53 -9.59
N PHE A 247 17.95 4.76 -9.77
CA PHE A 247 17.54 4.29 -11.10
C PHE A 247 16.85 5.41 -11.90
N HIS A 248 16.17 6.34 -11.22
CA HIS A 248 15.50 7.45 -11.88
C HIS A 248 16.33 8.70 -12.05
N GLU A 249 17.36 8.90 -11.23
CA GLU A 249 18.23 10.08 -11.34
C GLU A 249 18.77 10.34 -12.76
N PRO A 250 19.15 9.33 -13.58
CA PRO A 250 19.55 9.57 -14.97
C PRO A 250 18.46 10.15 -15.88
N ALA A 251 17.17 9.98 -15.55
CA ALA A 251 16.05 10.55 -16.31
C ALA A 251 15.81 12.04 -15.99
N HIS A 252 16.57 12.60 -15.05
CA HIS A 252 16.39 13.93 -14.50
C HIS A 252 17.46 14.90 -15.04
N GLU A 253 17.35 15.28 -16.31
CA GLU A 253 18.34 16.08 -17.05
C GLU A 253 18.29 17.61 -16.75
N THR A 254 17.76 18.02 -15.62
CA THR A 254 17.65 19.46 -15.27
C THR A 254 18.90 19.94 -14.54
N ASN A 255 19.29 21.20 -14.76
CA ASN A 255 20.40 21.81 -14.04
C ASN A 255 20.19 21.77 -12.52
N ASN A 256 21.27 21.60 -11.76
CA ASN A 256 21.30 21.51 -10.30
C ASN A 256 20.60 20.28 -9.71
N HIS A 257 20.28 19.25 -10.51
CA HIS A 257 19.67 18.03 -9.98
C HIS A 257 20.62 17.14 -9.17
N GLU A 258 21.93 17.38 -9.24
CA GLU A 258 22.93 16.73 -8.39
C GLU A 258 22.64 16.93 -6.89
N GLN A 259 21.94 18.02 -6.54
CA GLN A 259 21.51 18.29 -5.15
C GLN A 259 20.52 17.26 -4.61
N TYR A 260 19.86 16.49 -5.49
CA TYR A 260 18.93 15.40 -5.15
C TYR A 260 19.56 14.01 -5.32
N SER A 261 20.83 13.93 -5.73
CA SER A 261 21.48 12.66 -6.04
C SER A 261 21.77 11.86 -4.78
N CYS A 262 21.27 10.62 -4.73
CA CYS A 262 21.58 9.68 -3.64
C CYS A 262 23.09 9.42 -3.45
N ASN A 263 23.92 9.72 -4.46
CA ASN A 263 25.37 9.53 -4.39
C ASN A 263 26.11 10.71 -3.76
N LEU A 264 25.47 11.89 -3.69
CA LEU A 264 26.10 13.14 -3.26
C LEU A 264 25.52 13.67 -1.95
N ILE A 265 24.24 13.40 -1.68
CA ILE A 265 23.59 13.83 -0.44
C ILE A 265 24.21 13.09 0.76
N PRO A 266 24.70 13.83 1.78
CA PRO A 266 25.19 13.23 3.01
C PRO A 266 24.14 12.38 3.72
N ARG A 267 24.55 11.43 4.56
CA ARG A 267 23.66 10.62 5.42
C ARG A 267 22.77 9.61 4.67
N VAL A 268 22.73 9.64 3.34
CA VAL A 268 22.07 8.61 2.51
C VAL A 268 22.74 7.25 2.65
N GLY A 269 24.08 7.21 2.70
CA GLY A 269 24.86 5.99 2.71
C GLY A 269 24.73 5.23 1.38
N CYS A 270 24.63 3.90 1.42
CA CYS A 270 24.48 3.07 0.21
C CYS A 270 23.02 2.81 -0.19
N THR A 271 22.05 3.48 0.43
CA THR A 271 20.62 3.30 0.09
C THR A 271 20.33 3.85 -1.32
N ASP A 272 19.59 3.09 -2.12
CA ASP A 272 19.26 3.46 -3.50
C ASP A 272 17.93 4.21 -3.65
N PHE A 273 17.07 4.15 -2.63
CA PHE A 273 15.71 4.71 -2.61
C PHE A 273 14.80 4.15 -3.71
N GLU A 274 15.05 2.91 -4.12
CA GLU A 274 14.31 2.20 -5.17
C GLU A 274 13.37 1.11 -4.63
N ALA A 275 13.24 1.03 -3.30
CA ALA A 275 12.53 -0.07 -2.64
C ALA A 275 11.06 -0.15 -3.07
N CYS A 276 10.35 0.97 -3.21
CA CYS A 276 8.95 0.97 -3.64
C CYS A 276 8.74 0.20 -4.95
N LYS A 277 9.55 0.49 -5.99
CA LYS A 277 9.41 -0.17 -7.31
C LYS A 277 9.66 -1.66 -7.24
N ARG A 278 10.67 -2.10 -6.45
CA ARG A 278 10.93 -3.53 -6.23
C ARG A 278 9.75 -4.20 -5.55
N ILE A 279 9.21 -3.59 -4.51
CA ILE A 279 8.09 -4.15 -3.77
C ILE A 279 6.80 -4.14 -4.61
N TRP A 280 6.58 -3.13 -5.44
CA TRP A 280 5.52 -3.13 -6.45
C TRP A 280 5.66 -4.28 -7.44
N GLY A 281 6.88 -4.57 -7.90
CA GLY A 281 7.16 -5.76 -8.71
C GLY A 281 6.55 -7.03 -8.11
N LEU A 282 6.71 -7.24 -6.80
CA LEU A 282 6.20 -8.40 -6.06
C LEU A 282 4.67 -8.39 -5.91
N HIS A 283 4.05 -7.22 -5.75
CA HIS A 283 2.61 -7.08 -5.49
C HIS A 283 1.76 -6.89 -6.75
N ASN A 284 2.38 -6.60 -7.89
CA ASN A 284 1.70 -6.44 -9.18
C ASN A 284 0.76 -7.59 -9.58
N PRO A 285 1.05 -8.88 -9.30
CA PRO A 285 0.12 -9.98 -9.55
C PRO A 285 -1.22 -9.83 -8.82
N LEU A 286 -1.27 -9.12 -7.68
CA LEU A 286 -2.50 -8.84 -6.93
C LEU A 286 -3.46 -7.93 -7.69
N GLY A 287 -2.97 -7.19 -8.69
CA GLY A 287 -3.79 -6.28 -9.47
C GLY A 287 -5.00 -6.98 -10.09
N ASN A 288 -4.81 -8.14 -10.72
CA ASN A 288 -5.92 -8.85 -11.35
C ASN A 288 -6.83 -9.57 -10.34
N SER A 289 -6.27 -10.08 -9.23
CA SER A 289 -7.07 -10.80 -8.23
C SER A 289 -7.95 -9.86 -7.41
N THR A 290 -7.47 -8.66 -7.11
CA THR A 290 -8.17 -7.70 -6.24
C THR A 290 -9.05 -6.71 -7.01
N LYS A 291 -8.83 -6.54 -8.32
CA LYS A 291 -9.53 -5.52 -9.13
C LYS A 291 -11.05 -5.64 -9.16
N THR A 292 -11.59 -6.86 -9.08
CA THR A 292 -13.04 -7.12 -9.09
C THR A 292 -13.61 -7.40 -7.70
N MET A 293 -12.82 -7.25 -6.63
CA MET A 293 -13.30 -7.37 -5.26
C MET A 293 -14.08 -6.12 -4.87
N GLY A 294 -15.00 -6.26 -3.90
CA GLY A 294 -15.59 -5.10 -3.25
C GLY A 294 -14.53 -4.31 -2.47
N PRO A 295 -14.83 -3.05 -2.09
CA PRO A 295 -13.83 -2.14 -1.53
C PRO A 295 -13.22 -2.64 -0.21
N GLY A 296 -14.03 -3.13 0.73
CA GLY A 296 -13.55 -3.64 2.01
C GLY A 296 -12.71 -4.89 1.84
N THR A 297 -13.24 -5.87 1.09
CA THR A 297 -12.55 -7.11 0.78
C THR A 297 -11.21 -6.88 0.05
N ARG A 298 -11.17 -5.90 -0.88
CA ARG A 298 -9.93 -5.50 -1.56
C ARG A 298 -8.92 -4.94 -0.58
N SER A 299 -9.31 -3.95 0.23
CA SER A 299 -8.42 -3.35 1.24
C SER A 299 -7.86 -4.40 2.18
N ASP A 300 -8.71 -5.26 2.76
CA ASP A 300 -8.28 -6.31 3.68
C ASP A 300 -7.34 -7.33 3.02
N SER A 301 -7.54 -7.62 1.73
CA SER A 301 -6.66 -8.51 0.98
C SER A 301 -5.28 -7.88 0.78
N LEU A 302 -5.23 -6.61 0.40
CA LEU A 302 -3.96 -5.88 0.22
C LEU A 302 -3.23 -5.73 1.56
N GLU A 303 -3.93 -5.34 2.63
CA GLU A 303 -3.43 -5.29 4.00
C GLU A 303 -2.78 -6.61 4.42
N ALA A 304 -3.46 -7.75 4.18
CA ALA A 304 -2.92 -9.07 4.50
C ALA A 304 -1.65 -9.40 3.69
N HIS A 305 -1.60 -9.02 2.41
CA HIS A 305 -0.42 -9.25 1.58
C HIS A 305 0.77 -8.38 1.99
N PHE A 306 0.54 -7.11 2.31
CA PHE A 306 1.58 -6.22 2.84
C PHE A 306 2.08 -6.70 4.21
N GLY A 307 1.16 -7.17 5.06
CA GLY A 307 1.48 -7.80 6.34
C GLY A 307 2.33 -9.05 6.19
N TYR A 308 1.99 -9.91 5.23
CA TYR A 308 2.78 -11.10 4.93
C TYR A 308 4.17 -10.74 4.40
N HIS A 309 4.29 -9.76 3.48
CA HIS A 309 5.58 -9.26 3.00
C HIS A 309 6.45 -8.75 4.16
N ASN A 310 5.87 -7.92 5.03
CA ASN A 310 6.59 -7.44 6.20
C ASN A 310 7.01 -8.58 7.14
N TRP A 311 6.14 -9.55 7.38
CA TRP A 311 6.46 -10.70 8.21
C TRP A 311 7.61 -11.51 7.62
N GLN A 312 7.62 -11.75 6.31
CA GLN A 312 8.72 -12.43 5.62
C GLN A 312 10.03 -11.66 5.75
N LYS A 313 10.00 -10.33 5.65
CA LYS A 313 11.17 -9.50 5.94
C LYS A 313 11.59 -9.64 7.40
N TYR A 314 10.63 -9.55 8.33
CA TYR A 314 10.88 -9.62 9.76
C TYR A 314 11.54 -10.93 10.21
N THR A 315 11.14 -12.07 9.66
CA THR A 315 11.68 -13.37 10.06
C THR A 315 12.94 -13.80 9.32
N ASN A 316 13.29 -13.15 8.21
CA ASN A 316 14.44 -13.50 7.37
C ASN A 316 15.52 -12.40 7.30
N MET A 317 15.39 -11.35 8.11
CA MET A 317 16.42 -10.31 8.29
C MET A 317 17.51 -10.77 9.25
#